data_AF-A0AAN5DG45-F1
#
_entry.id   AF-A0AAN5DG45-F1
#
_cell.length_a   1.000
_cell.length_b   1.000
_cell.length_c   1.000
_cell.angle_alpha   90.00
_cell.angle_beta   90.00
_cell.angle_gamma   90.00
#
_symmetry.space_group_name_H-M   'P 1'
#
loop_
_entity.id
_entity.type
_entity.pdbx_description
1 polymer ?
#
loop_
_entity_poly.entity_id
_entity_poly.type
_entity_poly.pdbx_seq_one_letter_code
_entity_poly.pdbx_strand_id
1 'polypeptide(L)'
;LVLEDFSEKAVSSEYIPGFTLAQVECLMDALASWHAYMFEHPEKIKCMRPAWCLEDEMQTFLFNESLKLEAIRPDWFKDRIIRLEKYFTYEYSNSSMQSYMELGIPPVIVHMDLNTTNVLWKKETIGSSKPEIMSIIDFQQVH
;
A
#
# COMPACT_ATOMS: atom_id res chain seq x y z
N LEU A 1 -9.89 -4.26 -6.71
CA LEU A 1 -8.58 -3.71 -7.14
C LEU A 1 -8.36 -4.10 -8.59
N VAL A 2 -8.74 -3.22 -9.51
CA VAL A 2 -8.32 -3.32 -10.91
C VAL A 2 -6.98 -2.61 -10.96
N LEU A 3 -5.91 -3.34 -10.62
CA LEU A 3 -4.54 -2.87 -10.81
C LEU A 3 -4.23 -3.00 -12.30
N GLU A 4 -3.79 -1.91 -12.90
CA GLU A 4 -3.46 -1.83 -14.33
C GLU A 4 -2.45 -2.92 -14.70
N ASP A 5 -2.83 -3.84 -15.60
CA ASP A 5 -1.96 -4.90 -16.07
C ASP A 5 -0.98 -4.37 -17.14
N PHE A 6 0.28 -4.23 -16.74
CA PHE A 6 1.38 -3.84 -17.61
C PHE A 6 2.28 -5.02 -18.02
N SER A 7 1.87 -6.27 -17.76
CA SER A 7 2.70 -7.47 -17.95
C SER A 7 3.26 -7.63 -19.37
N GLU A 8 2.54 -7.13 -20.39
CA GLU A 8 2.98 -7.16 -21.79
C GLU A 8 3.88 -5.97 -22.19
N LYS A 9 3.99 -4.95 -21.34
CA LYS A 9 4.60 -3.65 -21.70
C LYS A 9 5.77 -3.25 -20.82
N ALA A 10 5.87 -3.82 -19.63
CA ALA A 10 6.94 -3.58 -18.68
C ALA A 10 7.30 -4.89 -17.99
N VAL A 11 8.59 -5.11 -17.80
CA VAL A 11 9.11 -6.17 -16.93
C VAL A 11 9.79 -5.51 -15.75
N SER A 12 9.50 -5.98 -14.54
CA SER A 12 10.27 -5.58 -13.36
C SER A 12 11.54 -6.42 -13.30
N SER A 13 12.68 -5.77 -13.10
CA SER A 13 13.89 -6.50 -12.71
C SER A 13 13.70 -6.95 -11.26
N GLU A 14 13.80 -8.25 -10.98
CA GLU A 14 13.80 -8.77 -9.60
C GLU A 14 15.07 -8.34 -8.88
N TYR A 15 15.07 -7.12 -8.34
CA TYR A 15 16.15 -6.64 -7.48
C TYR A 15 16.06 -7.30 -6.08
N ILE A 16 14.84 -7.64 -5.66
CA ILE A 16 14.54 -8.34 -4.41
C ILE A 16 13.57 -9.47 -4.73
N PRO A 17 13.89 -10.73 -4.39
CA PRO A 17 12.97 -11.83 -4.63
C PRO A 17 11.67 -11.63 -3.85
N GLY A 18 10.55 -11.96 -4.48
CA GLY A 18 9.23 -11.95 -3.86
C GLY A 18 9.08 -12.95 -2.71
N PHE A 19 7.91 -12.96 -2.06
CA PHE A 19 7.60 -14.00 -1.08
C PHE A 19 7.34 -15.34 -1.76
N THR A 20 7.81 -16.42 -1.14
CA THR A 20 7.36 -17.78 -1.45
C THR A 20 5.89 -17.96 -1.06
N LEU A 21 5.21 -18.97 -1.63
CA LEU A 21 3.82 -19.26 -1.28
C LEU A 21 3.62 -19.48 0.23
N ALA A 22 4.50 -20.25 0.88
CA ALA A 22 4.42 -20.50 2.32
C ALA A 22 4.59 -19.21 3.15
N GLN A 23 5.42 -18.26 2.68
CA GLN A 23 5.54 -16.95 3.31
C GLN A 23 4.29 -16.09 3.11
N VAL A 24 3.68 -16.13 1.92
CA VAL A 24 2.40 -15.44 1.65
C VAL A 24 1.31 -15.98 2.56
N GLU A 25 1.17 -17.30 2.68
CA GLU A 25 0.19 -17.95 3.57
C GLU A 25 0.41 -17.54 5.03
N CYS A 26 1.65 -17.58 5.52
CA CYS A 26 1.99 -17.14 6.88
C CYS A 26 1.66 -15.66 7.13
N LEU A 27 1.93 -14.78 6.14
CA LEU A 27 1.57 -13.36 6.22
C LEU A 27 0.06 -13.15 6.24
N MET A 28 -0.69 -13.87 5.41
CA MET A 28 -2.16 -13.81 5.41
C MET A 28 -2.74 -14.21 6.76
N ASP A 29 -2.25 -15.30 7.36
CA ASP A 29 -2.69 -15.75 8.69
C ASP A 29 -2.38 -14.71 9.78
N ALA A 30 -1.18 -14.12 9.74
CA ALA A 30 -0.77 -13.10 10.69
C ALA A 30 -1.62 -11.83 10.57
N LEU A 31 -1.88 -11.36 9.34
CA LEU A 31 -2.72 -10.18 9.08
C LEU A 31 -4.18 -10.44 9.50
N ALA A 32 -4.74 -11.60 9.16
CA ALA A 32 -6.09 -11.97 9.56
C ALA A 32 -6.24 -12.02 11.09
N SER A 33 -5.26 -12.60 11.79
CA SER A 33 -5.22 -12.65 13.26
C SER A 33 -5.12 -11.24 13.85
N TRP A 34 -4.30 -10.37 13.26
CA TRP A 34 -4.19 -8.99 13.69
C TRP A 34 -5.51 -8.22 13.47
N HIS A 35 -6.14 -8.34 12.30
CA HIS A 35 -7.42 -7.69 12.02
C HIS A 35 -8.53 -8.17 12.96
N ALA A 36 -8.63 -9.47 13.21
CA ALA A 36 -9.56 -10.03 14.19
C ALA A 36 -9.36 -9.43 15.58
N TYR A 37 -8.10 -9.33 16.03
CA TYR A 37 -7.76 -8.68 17.31
C TYR A 37 -8.17 -7.20 17.34
N MET A 38 -7.98 -6.45 16.25
CA MET A 38 -8.38 -5.04 16.19
C MET A 38 -9.90 -4.87 16.23
N PHE A 39 -10.66 -5.80 15.66
CA PHE A 39 -12.13 -5.79 15.72
C PHE A 39 -12.65 -6.02 17.13
N GLU A 40 -11.96 -6.84 17.93
CA GLU A 40 -12.27 -7.05 19.35
C GLU A 40 -11.80 -5.88 20.24
N HIS A 41 -10.88 -5.05 19.74
CA HIS A 41 -10.24 -3.96 20.47
C HIS A 41 -10.27 -2.61 19.72
N PRO A 42 -11.44 -2.08 19.35
CA PRO A 42 -11.55 -0.85 18.58
C PRO A 42 -10.95 0.37 19.32
N GLU A 43 -10.87 0.34 20.65
CA GLU A 43 -10.23 1.38 21.47
C GLU A 43 -8.73 1.54 21.20
N LYS A 44 -8.08 0.52 20.61
CA LYS A 44 -6.66 0.55 20.23
C LYS A 44 -6.44 1.19 18.87
N ILE A 45 -7.51 1.36 18.09
CA ILE A 45 -7.47 2.03 16.79
C ILE A 45 -7.49 3.53 17.07
N LYS A 46 -6.30 4.13 17.19
CA LYS A 46 -6.17 5.59 17.15
C LYS A 46 -6.19 6.03 15.70
N CYS A 47 -6.83 7.17 15.42
CA CYS A 47 -6.68 7.84 14.14
C CYS A 47 -5.18 8.09 13.89
N MET A 48 -4.61 7.34 12.96
CA MET A 48 -3.21 7.50 12.56
C MET A 48 -3.11 8.88 11.89
N ARG A 49 -2.04 9.62 12.16
CA ARG A 49 -1.91 10.99 11.64
C ARG A 49 -2.08 11.00 10.11
N PRO A 50 -2.64 12.07 9.52
CA PRO A 50 -2.63 12.25 8.08
C PRO A 50 -1.19 12.03 7.58
N ALA A 51 -1.02 11.11 6.63
CA ALA A 51 0.29 10.88 6.05
C ALA A 51 0.77 12.19 5.40
N TRP A 52 2.05 12.50 5.53
CA TRP A 52 2.69 13.67 4.91
C TRP A 52 2.43 13.78 3.40
N CYS A 53 2.17 12.64 2.75
CA CYS A 53 1.81 12.57 1.34
C CYS A 53 0.47 13.24 1.01
N LEU A 54 -0.34 13.64 1.99
CA LEU A 54 -1.61 14.32 1.78
C LEU A 54 -1.47 15.82 1.51
N GLU A 55 -0.34 16.44 1.84
CA GLU A 55 -0.13 17.90 1.70
C GLU A 55 -0.27 18.37 0.24
N ASP A 56 -0.84 19.55 0.02
CA ASP A 56 -1.09 20.08 -1.35
C ASP A 56 0.18 20.20 -2.19
N GLU A 57 1.31 20.54 -1.56
CA GLU A 57 2.62 20.58 -2.22
C GLU A 57 3.03 19.20 -2.75
N MET A 58 2.78 18.15 -1.96
CA MET A 58 3.03 16.77 -2.36
C MET A 58 2.08 16.33 -3.47
N GLN A 59 0.80 16.70 -3.40
CA GLN A 59 -0.16 16.38 -4.45
C GLN A 59 0.19 17.06 -5.77
N THR A 60 0.59 18.33 -5.72
CA THR A 60 1.10 19.08 -6.88
C THR A 60 2.34 18.43 -7.47
N PHE A 61 3.28 18.03 -6.62
CA PHE A 61 4.48 17.31 -7.04
C PHE A 61 4.13 15.99 -7.76
N LEU A 62 3.28 15.15 -7.15
CA LEU A 62 2.85 13.87 -7.72
C LEU A 62 2.15 14.05 -9.07
N PHE A 63 1.31 15.06 -9.22
CA PHE A 63 0.67 15.37 -10.50
C PHE A 63 1.69 15.77 -11.58
N ASN A 64 2.61 16.67 -11.24
CA ASN A 64 3.65 17.13 -12.17
C ASN A 64 4.58 15.99 -12.60
N GLU A 65 4.93 15.08 -11.69
CA GLU A 65 5.70 13.88 -12.03
C GLU A 65 4.89 12.95 -12.95
N SER A 66 3.59 12.80 -12.70
CA SER A 66 2.70 11.99 -13.54
C SER A 66 2.59 12.54 -14.98
N LEU A 67 2.63 13.86 -15.17
CA LEU A 67 2.62 14.48 -16.51
C LEU A 67 3.83 14.06 -17.36
N LYS A 68 4.95 13.65 -16.74
CA LYS A 68 6.12 13.15 -17.48
C LYS A 68 5.82 11.87 -18.25
N LEU A 69 4.81 11.09 -17.84
CA LEU A 69 4.36 9.91 -18.59
C LEU A 69 3.85 10.26 -19.98
N GLU A 70 3.27 11.45 -20.17
CA GLU A 70 2.84 11.93 -21.50
C GLU A 70 4.04 12.13 -22.44
N ALA A 71 5.20 12.52 -21.92
CA ALA A 71 6.42 12.63 -22.72
C ALA A 71 7.02 11.26 -23.07
N ILE A 72 6.87 10.26 -22.20
CA ILE A 72 7.43 8.91 -22.38
C ILE A 72 6.57 8.11 -23.37
N ARG A 73 5.24 8.16 -23.26
CA ARG A 73 4.29 7.43 -24.11
C ARG A 73 3.10 8.30 -24.52
N PRO A 74 3.31 9.30 -25.39
CA PRO A 74 2.27 10.24 -25.79
C PRO A 74 1.10 9.56 -26.52
N ASP A 75 1.36 8.47 -27.25
CA ASP A 75 0.33 7.67 -27.92
C ASP A 75 -0.70 7.08 -26.94
N TRP A 76 -0.30 6.91 -25.68
CA TRP A 76 -1.11 6.33 -24.63
C TRP A 76 -1.64 7.36 -23.64
N PHE A 77 -0.79 8.27 -23.17
CA PHE A 77 -1.10 9.14 -22.03
C PHE A 77 -1.52 10.56 -22.39
N LYS A 78 -1.31 11.00 -23.63
CA LYS A 78 -1.63 12.38 -24.03
C LYS A 78 -3.06 12.76 -23.67
N ASP A 79 -3.21 13.90 -23.01
CA ASP A 79 -4.46 14.47 -22.54
C ASP A 79 -5.25 13.57 -21.55
N ARG A 80 -4.68 12.44 -21.09
CA ARG A 80 -5.31 11.54 -20.11
C ARG A 80 -4.91 11.90 -18.71
N ILE A 81 -3.63 12.22 -18.49
CA ILE A 81 -3.12 12.55 -17.15
C ILE A 81 -3.66 13.90 -16.71
N ILE A 82 -3.69 14.90 -17.60
CA ILE A 82 -4.24 16.22 -17.29
C ILE A 82 -5.70 16.17 -16.78
N ARG A 83 -6.52 15.23 -17.26
CA ARG A 83 -7.92 15.08 -16.81
C ARG A 83 -8.03 14.61 -15.36
N LEU A 84 -6.94 14.09 -14.80
CA LEU A 84 -6.87 13.62 -13.43
C LEU A 84 -6.45 14.72 -12.45
N GLU A 85 -6.03 15.91 -12.91
CA GLU A 85 -5.54 17.02 -12.07
C GLU A 85 -6.42 17.27 -10.84
N LYS A 86 -7.74 17.32 -11.04
CA LYS A 86 -8.73 17.56 -9.99
C LYS A 86 -8.73 16.53 -8.85
N TYR A 87 -8.08 15.37 -9.03
CA TYR A 87 -7.97 14.32 -8.02
C TYR A 87 -6.67 14.43 -7.21
N PHE A 88 -5.70 15.24 -7.64
CA PHE A 88 -4.46 15.52 -6.92
C PHE A 88 -4.66 16.73 -6.00
N THR A 89 -5.55 16.60 -5.02
CA THR A 89 -5.76 17.63 -3.98
C THR A 89 -5.74 17.00 -2.60
N TYR A 90 -5.50 17.81 -1.57
CA TYR A 90 -5.63 17.36 -0.18
C TYR A 90 -7.00 16.73 0.07
N GLU A 91 -8.11 17.33 -0.39
CA GLU A 91 -9.45 16.82 -0.11
C GLU A 91 -9.70 15.44 -0.70
N TYR A 92 -9.35 15.21 -1.96
CA TYR A 92 -9.51 13.90 -2.59
C TYR A 92 -8.62 12.85 -1.91
N SER A 93 -7.36 13.20 -1.64
CA SER A 93 -6.40 12.29 -1.01
C SER A 93 -6.81 11.96 0.42
N ASN A 94 -7.20 12.96 1.21
CA ASN A 94 -7.70 12.78 2.57
C ASN A 94 -8.99 11.97 2.59
N SER A 95 -9.93 12.20 1.65
CA SER A 95 -11.15 11.39 1.53
C SER A 95 -10.87 9.93 1.20
N SER A 96 -9.83 9.64 0.41
CA SER A 96 -9.41 8.27 0.11
C SER A 96 -8.79 7.56 1.32
N MET A 97 -8.29 8.34 2.28
CA MET A 97 -7.73 7.89 3.56
C MET A 97 -8.74 8.03 4.72
N GLN A 98 -10.01 8.35 4.46
CA GLN A 98 -10.97 8.32 5.55
C GLN A 98 -11.42 6.89 5.81
N SER A 99 -11.37 6.51 7.09
CA SER A 99 -11.87 5.23 7.57
C SER A 99 -13.36 5.08 7.22
N TYR A 100 -13.71 3.99 6.55
CA TYR A 100 -15.09 3.64 6.16
C TYR A 100 -16.00 3.26 7.34
N MET A 101 -15.72 3.75 8.54
CA MET A 101 -16.61 3.60 9.70
C MET A 101 -18.03 4.10 9.40
N GLU A 102 -18.15 5.17 8.60
CA GLU A 102 -19.46 5.68 8.14
C GLU A 102 -20.22 4.68 7.24
N LEU A 103 -19.51 3.74 6.60
CA LEU A 103 -20.10 2.65 5.83
C LEU A 103 -20.38 1.39 6.67
N GLY A 104 -20.19 1.46 8.00
CA GLY A 104 -20.33 0.31 8.90
C GLY A 104 -19.25 -0.75 8.73
N ILE A 105 -18.13 -0.42 8.07
CA ILE A 105 -17.00 -1.32 7.89
C ILE A 105 -16.05 -1.14 9.08
N PRO A 106 -15.76 -2.20 9.86
CA PRO A 106 -14.81 -2.11 10.96
C PRO A 106 -13.43 -1.66 10.45
N PRO A 107 -12.81 -0.64 11.07
CA PRO A 107 -11.49 -0.19 10.67
C PRO A 107 -10.46 -1.29 10.90
N VAL A 108 -9.54 -1.44 9.94
CA VAL A 108 -8.35 -2.28 10.07
C VAL A 108 -7.12 -1.41 9.97
N ILE A 109 -6.04 -1.84 10.63
CA ILE A 109 -4.73 -1.24 10.42
C ILE A 109 -4.16 -1.77 9.10
N VAL A 110 -3.73 -0.86 8.24
CA VAL A 110 -3.10 -1.12 6.95
C VAL A 110 -1.65 -0.62 7.03
N HIS A 111 -0.70 -1.51 6.78
CA HIS A 111 0.73 -1.16 6.80
C HIS A 111 1.10 -0.14 5.70
N MET A 112 0.36 -0.13 4.59
CA MET A 112 0.54 0.68 3.36
C MET A 112 1.82 0.41 2.55
N ASP A 113 2.88 -0.09 3.19
CA ASP A 113 4.13 -0.47 2.52
C ASP A 113 4.60 -1.89 2.91
N LEU A 114 3.69 -2.87 2.85
CA LEU A 114 4.06 -4.25 3.21
C LEU A 114 4.73 -4.97 2.04
N ASN A 115 6.05 -4.77 1.91
CA ASN A 115 6.88 -5.43 0.92
C ASN A 115 7.88 -6.41 1.58
N THR A 116 8.66 -7.14 0.76
CA THR A 116 9.58 -8.18 1.25
C THR A 116 10.71 -7.67 2.15
N THR A 117 11.06 -6.39 2.10
CA THR A 117 12.08 -5.80 2.99
C THR A 117 11.53 -5.39 4.36
N ASN A 118 10.20 -5.28 4.48
CA ASN A 118 9.51 -4.85 5.70
C ASN A 118 9.00 -6.02 6.55
N VAL A 119 9.33 -7.26 6.17
CA VAL A 119 9.01 -8.48 6.92
C VAL A 119 10.30 -9.19 7.33
N LEU A 120 10.52 -9.29 8.63
CA LEU A 120 11.63 -10.04 9.21
C LEU A 120 11.16 -11.45 9.54
N TRP A 121 11.86 -12.44 8.99
CA TRP A 121 11.59 -13.86 9.21
C TRP A 121 12.53 -14.46 10.24
N LYS A 122 12.07 -15.47 10.97
CA LYS A 122 12.98 -16.30 11.78
C LYS A 122 13.95 -17.03 10.85
N LYS A 123 15.24 -16.92 11.15
CA LYS A 123 16.31 -17.48 10.32
C LYS A 123 16.20 -19.00 10.21
N GLU A 124 15.73 -19.64 11.27
CA GLU A 124 15.61 -21.09 11.39
C GLU A 124 14.52 -21.68 10.48
N THR A 125 13.50 -20.88 10.14
CA THR A 125 12.30 -21.37 9.44
C THR A 125 12.04 -20.74 8.08
N ILE A 126 12.77 -19.67 7.70
CA ILE A 126 12.55 -18.92 6.45
C ILE A 126 12.58 -19.79 5.18
N GLY A 127 13.42 -20.83 5.14
CA GLY A 127 13.53 -21.74 4.00
C GLY A 127 12.66 -23.01 4.11
N SER A 128 11.82 -23.09 5.14
CA SER A 128 10.98 -24.27 5.40
C SER A 128 9.59 -24.11 4.78
N SER A 129 8.80 -25.18 4.80
CA SER A 129 7.38 -25.15 4.44
C SER A 129 6.50 -24.45 5.48
N LYS A 130 7.07 -24.02 6.61
CA LYS A 130 6.37 -23.35 7.72
C LYS A 130 7.23 -22.17 8.24
N PRO A 131 7.40 -21.12 7.42
CA PRO A 131 8.15 -19.95 7.84
C PRO A 131 7.44 -19.25 9.01
N GLU A 132 8.21 -18.56 9.84
CA GLU A 132 7.67 -17.80 10.97
C GLU A 132 8.11 -16.34 10.87
N ILE A 133 7.16 -15.42 11.04
CA ILE A 133 7.42 -13.99 11.10
C ILE A 133 8.04 -13.69 12.47
N MET A 134 9.21 -13.05 12.45
CA MET A 134 9.85 -12.48 13.64
C MET A 134 9.28 -11.09 13.95
N SER A 135 9.12 -10.26 12.92
CA SER A 135 8.62 -8.88 13.06
C SER A 135 8.16 -8.32 11.72
N ILE A 136 7.21 -7.40 11.76
CA ILE A 136 6.90 -6.48 10.66
C ILE A 136 7.43 -5.11 11.10
N ILE A 137 8.11 -4.41 10.21
CA ILE A 137 8.81 -3.15 10.51
C ILE A 137 8.42 -2.08 9.49
N ASP A 138 8.87 -0.84 9.74
CA ASP A 138 8.65 0.31 8.86
C ASP A 138 7.17 0.75 8.73
N PHE A 139 6.56 1.02 9.89
CA PHE A 139 5.21 1.56 10.01
C PHE A 139 5.11 3.06 9.70
N GLN A 140 6.02 3.64 8.90
CA GLN A 140 6.01 5.09 8.65
C GLN A 140 4.81 5.55 7.81
N GLN A 141 4.16 4.64 7.07
CA GLN A 141 2.98 4.92 6.23
C GLN A 141 1.68 4.29 6.76
N VAL A 142 1.70 3.74 7.98
CA VAL A 142 0.55 3.00 8.53
C VAL A 142 -0.73 3.85 8.60
N HIS A 143 -1.86 3.25 8.28
CA HIS A 143 -3.18 3.88 8.29
C HIS A 143 -4.23 3.02 9.00
#